data_AF-A0AA39PYT0-F1
#
_entry.id   AF-A0AA39PYT0-F1
#
_cell.length_a   1.000
_cell.length_b   1.000
_cell.length_c   1.000
_cell.angle_alpha   90.00
_cell.angle_beta   90.00
_cell.angle_gamma   90.00
#
_symmetry.space_group_name_H-M   'P 1'
#
loop_
_entity.id
_entity.type
_entity.pdbx_description
1 polymer ?
#
loop_
_entity_poly.entity_id
_entity_poly.type
_entity_poly.pdbx_seq_one_letter_code
_entity_poly.pdbx_strand_id
1 'polypeptide(L)'
;MPSSVGRPRKYQTTGEQCLAHAASSACSYTRHKAQINKGRRKRYKRTKSKNEEFLNLIDRRPRVYAERLYREFMATVTDQSPQGDDTQLCDKLTKLGALIQDVSNYADKILNDVGVGKDLVEAQEIHDCMQEVEQWLEDILCGALEGVDVLLDAHQCRRLLYQTSTL
;
A
#
# COMPACT_ATOMS: atom_id res chain seq x y z
N MET A 1 36.68 -4.21 58.30
CA MET A 1 35.80 -3.41 57.43
C MET A 1 34.73 -4.33 56.87
N PRO A 2 33.45 -4.24 57.29
CA PRO A 2 32.41 -5.07 56.69
C PRO A 2 32.10 -4.51 55.29
N SER A 3 32.27 -5.36 54.29
CA SER A 3 31.93 -5.08 52.88
C SER A 3 30.49 -4.58 52.80
N SER A 4 30.27 -3.43 52.17
CA SER A 4 28.93 -2.88 51.98
C SER A 4 28.11 -3.91 51.20
N VAL A 5 27.14 -4.55 51.87
CA VAL A 5 26.31 -5.57 51.23
C VAL A 5 25.37 -4.83 50.28
N GLY A 6 25.74 -4.83 48.99
CA GLY A 6 24.92 -4.24 47.94
C GLY A 6 23.52 -4.84 47.95
N ARG A 7 22.53 -4.08 47.46
CA ARG A 7 21.12 -4.49 47.43
C ARG A 7 20.98 -5.93 46.89
N PRO A 8 20.37 -6.87 47.64
CA PRO A 8 20.23 -8.25 47.21
C PRO A 8 19.56 -8.37 45.83
N ARG A 9 20.06 -9.29 45.00
CA ARG A 9 19.46 -9.57 43.69
C ARG A 9 18.05 -10.13 43.87
N LYS A 10 17.12 -9.61 43.09
CA LYS A 10 15.69 -9.96 43.14
C LYS A 10 15.38 -11.35 42.57
N TYR A 11 16.24 -11.86 41.68
CA TYR A 11 16.14 -13.17 41.06
C TYR A 11 17.48 -13.90 41.21
N GLN A 12 17.44 -15.21 41.46
CA GLN A 12 18.64 -16.01 41.68
C GLN A 12 19.10 -16.69 40.38
N THR A 13 18.17 -16.94 39.46
CA THR A 13 18.46 -17.53 38.14
C THR A 13 17.90 -16.71 36.99
N THR A 14 18.44 -16.93 35.79
CA THR A 14 17.91 -16.34 34.54
C THR A 14 16.51 -16.85 34.24
N GLY A 15 16.21 -18.13 34.52
CA GLY A 15 14.88 -18.72 34.35
C GLY A 15 13.80 -18.05 35.21
N GLU A 16 14.10 -17.78 36.49
CA GLU A 16 13.20 -17.04 37.38
C GLU A 16 12.93 -15.62 36.90
N GLN A 17 13.96 -14.94 36.41
CA GLN A 17 13.82 -13.61 35.84
C GLN A 17 12.90 -13.63 34.61
N CYS A 18 13.08 -14.59 33.69
CA CYS A 18 12.22 -14.76 32.52
C CYS A 18 10.76 -15.01 32.91
N LEU A 19 10.50 -15.91 33.87
CA LEU A 19 9.14 -16.21 34.35
C LEU A 19 8.47 -15.00 35.01
N ALA A 20 9.21 -14.26 35.85
CA ALA A 20 8.70 -13.06 36.48
C ALA A 20 8.39 -11.96 35.45
N HIS A 21 9.24 -11.79 34.44
CA HIS A 21 8.97 -10.86 33.33
C HIS A 21 7.77 -11.31 32.49
N ALA A 22 7.63 -12.60 32.19
CA ALA A 22 6.48 -13.13 31.46
C ALA A 22 5.17 -12.97 32.24
N ALA A 23 5.17 -13.22 33.56
CA ALA A 23 4.01 -13.00 34.41
C ALA A 23 3.64 -11.50 34.51
N SER A 24 4.65 -10.64 34.68
CA SER A 24 4.45 -9.19 34.72
C SER A 24 3.93 -8.65 33.40
N SER A 25 4.48 -9.12 32.27
CA SER A 25 4.02 -8.72 30.93
C SER A 25 2.60 -9.22 30.66
N ALA A 26 2.25 -10.44 31.08
CA ALA A 26 0.89 -10.97 30.96
C ALA A 26 -0.12 -10.14 31.77
N CYS A 27 0.19 -9.82 33.03
CA CYS A 27 -0.63 -8.95 33.88
C CYS A 27 -0.75 -7.52 33.34
N SER A 28 0.33 -6.99 32.78
CA SER A 28 0.31 -5.67 32.13
C SER A 28 -0.56 -5.71 30.87
N TYR A 29 -0.43 -6.75 30.05
CA TYR A 29 -1.22 -6.91 28.84
C TYR A 29 -2.71 -6.99 29.15
N THR A 30 -3.12 -7.82 30.12
CA THR A 30 -4.54 -7.92 30.52
C THR A 30 -5.07 -6.57 31.02
N ARG A 31 -4.29 -5.82 31.80
CA ARG A 31 -4.67 -4.47 32.28
C ARG A 31 -4.84 -3.46 31.13
N HIS A 32 -3.97 -3.49 30.13
CA HIS A 32 -3.98 -2.52 29.02
C HIS A 32 -4.66 -3.03 27.73
N LYS A 33 -5.20 -4.24 27.73
CA LYS A 33 -5.76 -4.92 26.55
C LYS A 33 -6.78 -4.06 25.80
N ALA A 34 -7.67 -3.40 26.55
CA ALA A 34 -8.69 -2.53 25.97
C ALA A 34 -8.08 -1.32 25.23
N GLN A 35 -7.07 -0.68 25.80
CA GLN A 35 -6.37 0.47 25.20
C GLN A 35 -5.58 0.04 23.96
N ILE A 36 -4.87 -1.10 24.05
CA ILE A 36 -4.15 -1.70 22.91
C ILE A 36 -5.13 -1.98 21.77
N ASN A 37 -6.24 -2.65 22.06
CA ASN A 37 -7.26 -2.98 21.06
C ASN A 37 -7.95 -1.73 20.48
N LYS A 38 -8.18 -0.69 21.29
CA LYS A 38 -8.70 0.61 20.81
C LYS A 38 -7.73 1.27 19.83
N GLY A 39 -6.43 1.22 20.11
CA GLY A 39 -5.39 1.68 19.19
C GLY A 39 -5.39 0.91 17.88
N ARG A 40 -5.42 -0.43 17.94
CA ARG A 40 -5.50 -1.32 16.76
C ARG A 40 -6.72 -1.02 15.90
N ARG A 41 -7.91 -0.87 16.50
CA ARG A 41 -9.16 -0.54 15.77
C ARG A 41 -9.10 0.82 15.08
N LYS A 42 -8.49 1.84 15.71
CA LYS A 42 -8.32 3.15 15.08
C LYS A 42 -7.40 3.08 13.86
N ARG A 43 -6.31 2.31 13.95
CA ARG A 43 -5.38 2.10 12.83
C ARG A 43 -6.08 1.39 11.66
N TYR A 44 -6.80 0.30 11.94
CA TYR A 44 -7.59 -0.44 10.94
C TYR A 44 -8.56 0.47 10.16
N LYS A 45 -9.30 1.33 10.86
CA LYS A 45 -10.23 2.27 10.20
C LYS A 45 -9.56 3.22 9.21
N ARG A 46 -8.32 3.64 9.48
CA ARG A 46 -7.57 4.52 8.56
C ARG A 46 -7.18 3.78 7.28
N THR A 47 -6.67 2.56 7.39
CA THR A 47 -6.30 1.74 6.22
C THR A 47 -7.50 1.43 5.35
N LYS A 48 -8.60 0.99 5.95
CA LYS A 48 -9.84 0.76 5.22
C LYS A 48 -10.30 2.01 4.46
N SER A 49 -10.13 3.20 5.05
CA SER A 49 -10.44 4.46 4.37
C SER A 49 -9.53 4.72 3.16
N LYS A 50 -8.24 4.36 3.21
CA LYS A 50 -7.29 4.54 2.10
C LYS A 50 -7.53 3.54 0.98
N ASN A 51 -7.85 2.31 1.33
CA ASN A 51 -8.27 1.29 0.38
C ASN A 51 -9.53 1.73 -0.37
N GLU A 52 -10.54 2.24 0.36
CA GLU A 52 -11.74 2.80 -0.25
C GLU A 52 -11.45 4.06 -1.09
N GLU A 53 -10.54 4.93 -0.66
CA GLU A 53 -10.09 6.10 -1.45
C GLU A 53 -9.56 5.68 -2.82
N PHE A 54 -8.72 4.66 -2.88
CA PHE A 54 -8.23 4.10 -4.14
C PHE A 54 -9.32 3.42 -4.96
N LEU A 55 -10.11 2.55 -4.35
CA LEU A 55 -11.18 1.85 -5.05
C LEU A 55 -12.18 2.83 -5.66
N ASN A 56 -12.44 3.96 -5.00
CA ASN A 56 -13.26 5.04 -5.55
C ASN A 56 -12.53 5.81 -6.67
N LEU A 57 -11.22 6.06 -6.54
CA LEU A 57 -10.41 6.69 -7.60
C LEU A 57 -10.49 5.90 -8.92
N ILE A 58 -10.38 4.56 -8.83
CA ILE A 58 -10.41 3.67 -10.00
C ILE A 58 -11.80 3.13 -10.34
N ASP A 59 -12.84 3.60 -9.64
CA ASP A 59 -14.22 3.10 -9.77
C ASP A 59 -14.31 1.55 -9.75
N ARG A 60 -13.47 0.94 -8.90
CA ARG A 60 -13.32 -0.52 -8.73
C ARG A 60 -13.05 -1.29 -10.04
N ARG A 61 -12.59 -0.61 -11.09
CA ARG A 61 -12.37 -1.18 -12.43
C ARG A 61 -11.00 -0.74 -12.94
N PRO A 62 -9.91 -1.37 -12.46
CA PRO A 62 -8.54 -0.89 -12.68
C PRO A 62 -8.16 -0.84 -14.17
N ARG A 63 -8.57 -1.84 -14.95
CA ARG A 63 -8.35 -1.88 -16.40
C ARG A 63 -9.07 -0.76 -17.16
N VAL A 64 -10.35 -0.55 -16.85
CA VAL A 64 -11.17 0.52 -17.45
C VAL A 64 -10.61 1.89 -17.07
N TYR A 65 -10.13 2.04 -15.85
CA TYR A 65 -9.48 3.26 -15.37
C TYR A 65 -8.22 3.59 -16.18
N ALA A 66 -7.30 2.63 -16.34
CA ALA A 66 -6.08 2.82 -17.12
C ALA A 66 -6.38 3.06 -18.61
N GLU A 67 -7.32 2.31 -19.20
CA GLU A 67 -7.74 2.51 -20.58
C GLU A 67 -8.40 3.89 -20.81
N ARG A 68 -9.17 4.38 -19.84
CA ARG A 68 -9.70 5.74 -19.87
C ARG A 68 -8.58 6.79 -19.87
N LEU A 69 -7.60 6.64 -18.98
CA LEU A 69 -6.47 7.58 -18.92
C LEU A 69 -5.62 7.56 -20.19
N TYR A 70 -5.41 6.38 -20.79
CA TYR A 70 -4.80 6.26 -22.11
C TYR A 70 -5.57 7.07 -23.16
N ARG A 71 -6.90 6.89 -23.25
CA ARG A 71 -7.73 7.62 -24.22
C ARG A 71 -7.72 9.12 -23.99
N GLU A 72 -7.76 9.56 -22.72
CA GLU A 72 -7.66 10.96 -22.34
C GLU A 72 -6.31 11.54 -22.78
N PHE A 73 -5.20 10.83 -22.54
CA PHE A 73 -3.87 11.22 -23.03
C PHE A 73 -3.84 11.31 -24.56
N MET A 74 -4.31 10.28 -25.27
CA MET A 74 -4.31 10.29 -26.74
C MET A 74 -5.16 11.42 -27.33
N ALA A 75 -6.20 11.87 -26.64
CA ALA A 75 -7.01 13.02 -27.08
C ALA A 75 -6.25 14.36 -27.00
N THR A 76 -5.16 14.43 -26.22
CA THR A 76 -4.29 15.62 -26.15
C THR A 76 -3.23 15.63 -27.25
N VAL A 77 -2.99 14.48 -27.90
CA VAL A 77 -2.06 14.39 -29.02
C VAL A 77 -2.70 15.05 -30.24
N THR A 78 -2.04 16.09 -30.73
CA THR A 78 -2.48 16.86 -31.89
C THR A 78 -1.29 17.16 -32.80
N ASP A 79 -1.56 17.62 -34.02
CA ASP A 79 -0.49 18.06 -34.94
C ASP A 79 0.39 19.18 -34.33
N GLN A 80 -0.17 19.95 -33.39
CA GLN A 80 0.52 21.02 -32.67
C GLN A 80 1.25 20.53 -31.41
N SER A 81 0.84 19.39 -30.85
CA SER A 81 1.47 18.74 -29.69
C SER A 81 1.57 17.24 -29.94
N PRO A 82 2.59 16.80 -30.71
CA PRO A 82 2.73 15.40 -31.11
C PRO A 82 3.15 14.48 -29.94
N GLN A 83 3.55 15.05 -28.81
CA GLN A 83 3.90 14.31 -27.59
C GLN A 83 2.71 14.18 -26.62
N GLY A 84 1.61 14.92 -26.86
CA GLY A 84 0.50 15.01 -25.92
C GLY A 84 0.83 15.83 -24.66
N ASP A 85 -0.13 15.90 -23.75
CA ASP A 85 0.01 16.46 -22.41
C ASP A 85 -0.06 15.32 -21.37
N ASP A 86 1.07 15.03 -20.75
CA ASP A 86 1.22 13.97 -19.77
C ASP A 86 0.97 14.45 -18.33
N THR A 87 0.70 15.75 -18.12
CA THR A 87 0.53 16.35 -16.79
C THR A 87 -0.52 15.61 -15.97
N GLN A 88 -1.64 15.25 -16.60
CA GLN A 88 -2.71 14.51 -15.95
C GLN A 88 -2.26 13.09 -15.54
N LEU A 89 -1.50 12.39 -16.38
CA LEU A 89 -0.98 11.05 -16.06
C LEU A 89 0.01 11.11 -14.88
N CYS A 90 0.96 12.06 -14.94
CA CYS A 90 1.94 12.30 -13.89
C CYS A 90 1.29 12.66 -12.53
N ASP A 91 0.25 13.50 -12.54
CA ASP A 91 -0.53 13.84 -11.35
C ASP A 91 -1.23 12.61 -10.75
N LYS A 92 -1.78 11.73 -11.60
CA LYS A 92 -2.45 10.49 -11.15
C LYS A 92 -1.45 9.48 -10.61
N LEU A 93 -0.30 9.32 -11.25
CA LEU A 93 0.80 8.48 -10.76
C LEU A 93 1.31 8.98 -9.41
N THR A 94 1.55 10.28 -9.26
CA THR A 94 1.99 10.86 -7.97
C THR A 94 0.99 10.56 -6.85
N LYS A 95 -0.31 10.70 -7.12
CA LYS A 95 -1.38 10.36 -6.15
C LYS A 95 -1.42 8.87 -5.85
N LEU A 96 -1.24 8.03 -6.86
CA LEU A 96 -1.25 6.58 -6.72
C LEU A 96 -0.04 6.08 -5.92
N GLY A 97 1.16 6.56 -6.21
CA GLY A 97 2.37 6.24 -5.46
C GLY A 97 2.26 6.63 -3.98
N ALA A 98 1.64 7.78 -3.67
CA ALA A 98 1.36 8.17 -2.30
C ALA A 98 0.39 7.19 -1.60
N LEU A 99 -0.65 6.71 -2.30
CA LEU A 99 -1.58 5.72 -1.78
C LEU A 99 -0.92 4.34 -1.58
N ILE A 100 -0.10 3.89 -2.53
CA ILE A 100 0.66 2.64 -2.45
C ILE A 100 1.58 2.67 -1.23
N GLN A 101 2.33 3.76 -1.07
CA GLN A 101 3.23 3.92 0.07
C GLN A 101 2.47 3.93 1.40
N ASP A 102 1.31 4.58 1.45
CA ASP A 102 0.42 4.55 2.62
C ASP A 102 -0.02 3.11 2.92
N VAL A 103 -0.59 2.39 1.94
CA VAL A 103 -1.09 1.02 2.12
C VAL A 103 0.02 0.05 2.52
N SER A 104 1.20 0.13 1.91
CA SER A 104 2.38 -0.66 2.26
C SER A 104 2.80 -0.44 3.72
N ASN A 105 2.92 0.83 4.14
CA ASN A 105 3.21 1.20 5.53
C ASN A 105 2.15 0.68 6.52
N TYR A 106 0.91 0.48 6.08
CA TYR A 106 -0.16 -0.10 6.90
C TYR A 106 -0.13 -1.62 6.92
N ALA A 107 0.14 -2.29 5.79
CA ALA A 107 0.28 -3.75 5.72
C ALA A 107 1.38 -4.23 6.68
N ASP A 108 2.53 -3.55 6.69
CA ASP A 108 3.62 -3.80 7.64
C ASP A 108 3.17 -3.64 9.10
N LYS A 109 2.35 -2.62 9.39
CA LYS A 109 1.82 -2.41 10.74
C LYS A 109 0.81 -3.49 11.13
N ILE A 110 -0.03 -3.96 10.20
CA ILE A 110 -0.99 -5.05 10.45
C ILE A 110 -0.21 -6.34 10.77
N LEU A 111 0.80 -6.65 9.95
CA LEU A 111 1.67 -7.81 10.16
C LEU A 111 2.33 -7.77 11.54
N ASN A 112 2.84 -6.60 11.96
CA ASN A 112 3.48 -6.43 13.26
C ASN A 112 2.50 -6.43 14.45
N ASP A 113 1.29 -5.90 14.30
CA ASP A 113 0.32 -5.74 15.40
C ASP A 113 -0.59 -6.96 15.59
N VAL A 114 -1.06 -7.55 14.49
CA VAL A 114 -2.14 -8.55 14.46
C VAL A 114 -1.64 -9.88 13.90
N GLY A 115 -0.60 -9.85 13.06
CA GLY A 115 -0.08 -11.02 12.37
C GLY A 115 -0.82 -11.29 11.06
N VAL A 116 -0.60 -12.49 10.51
CA VAL A 116 -1.23 -12.91 9.25
C VAL A 116 -2.71 -13.21 9.48
N GLY A 117 -3.58 -12.53 8.73
CA GLY A 117 -5.03 -12.68 8.83
C GLY A 117 -5.75 -12.07 7.63
N LYS A 118 -7.08 -12.14 7.64
CA LYS A 118 -7.93 -11.65 6.52
C LYS A 118 -7.66 -10.19 6.16
N ASP A 119 -7.44 -9.34 7.16
CA ASP A 119 -7.18 -7.92 6.96
C ASP A 119 -5.85 -7.65 6.23
N LEU A 120 -4.84 -8.49 6.48
CA LEU A 120 -3.55 -8.40 5.77
C LEU A 120 -3.72 -8.82 4.32
N VAL A 121 -4.45 -9.91 4.08
CA VAL A 121 -4.75 -10.40 2.72
C VAL A 121 -5.52 -9.36 1.92
N GLU A 122 -6.58 -8.77 2.48
CA GLU A 122 -7.35 -7.71 1.82
C GLU A 122 -6.48 -6.48 1.51
N ALA A 123 -5.60 -6.08 2.44
CA ALA A 123 -4.68 -4.97 2.19
C ALA A 123 -3.65 -5.30 1.09
N GLN A 124 -3.17 -6.54 1.02
CA GLN A 124 -2.24 -7.00 -0.02
C GLN A 124 -2.91 -7.09 -1.39
N GLU A 125 -4.10 -7.66 -1.50
CA GLU A 125 -4.86 -7.73 -2.76
C GLU A 125 -5.09 -6.32 -3.34
N ILE A 126 -5.41 -5.35 -2.48
CA ILE A 126 -5.60 -3.96 -2.90
C ILE A 126 -4.28 -3.31 -3.28
N HIS A 127 -3.21 -3.57 -2.52
CA HIS A 127 -1.87 -3.09 -2.85
C HIS A 127 -1.39 -3.61 -4.20
N ASP A 128 -1.54 -4.90 -4.47
CA ASP A 128 -1.15 -5.52 -5.74
C ASP A 128 -1.97 -4.92 -6.89
N CYS A 129 -3.27 -4.72 -6.69
CA CYS A 129 -4.11 -4.01 -7.65
C CYS A 129 -3.67 -2.56 -7.89
N MET A 130 -3.18 -1.85 -6.88
CA MET A 130 -2.63 -0.50 -7.05
C MET A 130 -1.34 -0.51 -7.87
N GLN A 131 -0.44 -1.45 -7.58
CA GLN A 131 0.82 -1.61 -8.30
C GLN A 131 0.60 -1.97 -9.77
N GLU A 132 -0.38 -2.83 -10.07
CA GLU A 132 -0.76 -3.12 -11.46
C GLU A 132 -1.20 -1.85 -12.20
N VAL A 133 -2.02 -1.01 -11.56
CA VAL A 133 -2.47 0.24 -12.17
C VAL A 133 -1.29 1.20 -12.35
N GLU A 134 -0.40 1.31 -11.36
CA GLU A 134 0.82 2.14 -11.45
C GLU A 134 1.67 1.72 -12.64
N GLN A 135 1.97 0.43 -12.75
CA GLN A 135 2.74 -0.12 -13.86
C GLN A 135 2.09 0.19 -15.22
N TRP A 136 0.77 0.05 -15.35
CA TRP A 136 0.09 0.35 -16.61
C TRP A 136 0.16 1.83 -16.99
N LEU A 137 0.14 2.74 -16.00
CA LEU A 137 0.30 4.17 -16.27
C LEU A 137 1.75 4.51 -16.63
N GLU A 138 2.72 3.86 -15.99
CA GLU A 138 4.14 3.95 -16.37
C GLU A 138 4.38 3.43 -17.78
N ASP A 139 3.77 2.30 -18.16
CA ASP A 139 3.87 1.75 -19.52
C ASP A 139 3.32 2.73 -20.57
N ILE A 140 2.23 3.44 -20.25
CA ILE A 140 1.68 4.50 -21.13
C ILE A 140 2.68 5.64 -21.29
N LEU A 141 3.25 6.13 -20.19
CA LEU A 141 4.21 7.23 -20.23
C LEU A 141 5.51 6.83 -20.96
N CYS A 142 6.05 5.65 -20.64
CA CYS A 142 7.23 5.12 -21.30
C CYS A 142 6.99 4.95 -22.81
N GLY A 143 5.84 4.38 -23.20
CA GLY A 143 5.47 4.27 -24.62
C GLY A 143 5.34 5.64 -25.28
N ALA A 144 4.74 6.64 -24.60
CA ALA A 144 4.64 8.00 -25.11
C ALA A 144 6.02 8.67 -25.29
N LEU A 145 6.97 8.41 -24.38
CA LEU A 145 8.35 8.90 -24.45
C LEU A 145 9.14 8.27 -25.61
N GLU A 146 8.88 7.00 -25.93
CA GLU A 146 9.46 6.34 -27.10
C GLU A 146 8.88 6.90 -28.41
N GLY A 147 7.59 7.22 -28.39
CA GLY A 147 6.88 7.85 -29.50
C GLY A 147 5.39 7.51 -29.44
N VAL A 148 4.53 8.49 -29.71
CA VAL A 148 3.08 8.27 -29.67
C VAL A 148 2.63 7.22 -30.71
N ASP A 149 3.34 7.11 -31.83
CA ASP A 149 3.15 6.06 -32.83
C ASP A 149 3.49 4.66 -32.29
N VAL A 150 4.55 4.54 -31.49
CA VAL A 150 4.92 3.28 -30.81
C VAL A 150 3.84 2.88 -29.81
N LEU A 151 3.39 3.83 -29.00
CA LEU A 151 2.30 3.60 -28.05
C LEU A 151 0.99 3.23 -28.75
N LEU A 152 0.69 3.87 -29.87
CA LEU A 152 -0.50 3.58 -30.68
C LEU A 152 -0.40 2.18 -31.32
N ASP A 153 0.76 1.79 -31.87
CA ASP A 153 0.98 0.42 -32.38
C ASP A 153 0.80 -0.61 -31.26
N ALA A 154 1.39 -0.37 -30.09
CA ALA A 154 1.26 -1.25 -28.95
C ALA A 154 -0.21 -1.43 -28.54
N HIS A 155 -0.99 -0.34 -28.53
CA HIS A 155 -2.42 -0.39 -28.27
C HIS A 155 -3.18 -1.15 -29.38
N GLN A 156 -2.95 -0.84 -30.66
CA GLN A 156 -3.64 -1.50 -31.77
C GLN A 156 -3.33 -3.01 -31.83
N CYS A 157 -2.09 -3.39 -31.53
CA CYS A 157 -1.63 -4.77 -31.49
C CYS A 157 -2.01 -5.52 -30.20
N ARG A 158 -2.79 -4.92 -29.30
CA ARG A 158 -3.20 -5.49 -28.02
C ARG A 158 -2.04 -5.91 -27.11
N ARG A 159 -0.94 -5.15 -27.13
CA ARG A 159 0.26 -5.43 -26.31
C ARG A 159 0.20 -4.77 -24.93
N LEU A 160 -0.82 -3.95 -24.65
CA LEU A 160 -0.97 -3.26 -23.38
C LEU A 160 -1.90 -4.05 -22.45
N LEU A 161 -1.42 -4.41 -21.26
CA LEU A 161 -2.07 -5.36 -20.36
C LEU A 161 -3.40 -4.87 -19.78
N TYR A 162 -3.60 -3.55 -19.73
CA TYR A 162 -4.82 -2.94 -19.23
C TYR A 162 -6.00 -3.00 -20.22
N GLN A 163 -5.76 -3.35 -21.49
CA GLN A 163 -6.79 -3.27 -22.52
C GLN A 163 -7.92 -4.27 -22.26
N THR A 164 -9.15 -3.76 -22.21
CA THR A 164 -10.34 -4.59 -22.03
C THR A 164 -10.80 -5.15 -23.37
N SER A 165 -11.15 -6.44 -23.42
CA SER A 165 -11.55 -7.13 -24.66
C SER A 165 -12.98 -6.78 -25.14
N THR A 166 -13.58 -5.72 -24.64
CA THR A 166 -14.94 -5.32 -25.02
C THR A 166 -14.94 -4.72 -26.43
N LEU A 167 -15.05 -5.62 -27.41
CA LEU A 167 -15.79 -5.40 -28.66
C LEU A 167 -17.29 -5.29 -28.36
#